data_AF-A0A2D7JTU4-F1
#
_entry.id   AF-A0A2D7JTU4-F1
#
_cell.length_a   1.000
_cell.length_b   1.000
_cell.length_c   1.000
_cell.angle_alpha   90.00
_cell.angle_beta   90.00
_cell.angle_gamma   90.00
#
_symmetry.space_group_name_H-M   'P 1'
#
loop_
_entity.id
_entity.type
_entity.pdbx_description
1 polymer ?
#
loop_
_entity_poly.entity_id
_entity_poly.type
_entity_poly.pdbx_seq_one_letter_code
_entity_poly.pdbx_strand_id
1 'polypeptide(L)'
;MSEPLTLALHSVMDCLATPLLERGIPQLLTFGLQEGLIKHVRDEHKSLIEHFPRSLVPLEQVDSKAIHLVNDKNEFAALSEHGKVAIYLTFSEDDPKKHGGDGLVIRLHDVLSADRSTPHGSMFHDWWQFAHTGQTPPLDGSGAYWCSPDDVAEGLLRLIGSGKAISGTIDVCGRRFWGMEDTWNEFQMLVSRTVAGHEASFHLAHLKADGGPAVHVEDLSVNSRKKARPSLEAVHDLLLEASGEGWNPRTPLRQSLMLIVADLCQHYGLD
;
A
#
# COMPACT_ATOMS: atom_id res chain seq x y z
N MET A 1 32.56 -0.15 -7.63
CA MET A 1 31.12 0.15 -7.53
C MET A 1 30.44 -1.13 -7.11
N SER A 2 29.67 -1.13 -6.03
CA SER A 2 28.81 -2.27 -5.71
C SER A 2 27.80 -2.46 -6.84
N GLU A 3 27.49 -3.71 -7.19
CA GLU A 3 26.43 -4.00 -8.15
C GLU A 3 25.09 -3.43 -7.63
N PRO A 4 24.24 -2.88 -8.51
CA PRO A 4 22.93 -2.40 -8.10
C PRO A 4 22.09 -3.57 -7.59
N LEU A 5 21.42 -3.35 -6.46
CA LEU A 5 20.52 -4.33 -5.89
C LEU A 5 19.36 -4.60 -6.85
N THR A 6 19.05 -5.88 -7.06
CA THR A 6 18.00 -6.32 -7.98
C THR A 6 16.81 -6.90 -7.22
N LEU A 7 15.60 -6.48 -7.55
CA LEU A 7 14.34 -7.00 -7.04
C LEU A 7 13.63 -7.81 -8.11
N ALA A 8 13.45 -9.10 -7.89
CA ALA A 8 12.65 -9.96 -8.76
C ALA A 8 11.17 -9.87 -8.34
N LEU A 9 10.32 -9.27 -9.17
CA LEU A 9 8.89 -9.18 -8.92
C LEU A 9 8.17 -10.28 -9.72
N HIS A 10 7.69 -11.32 -9.03
CA HIS A 10 7.03 -12.45 -9.69
C HIS A 10 5.52 -12.21 -9.86
N SER A 11 4.91 -11.69 -8.81
CA SER A 11 3.52 -11.26 -8.76
C SER A 11 3.43 -10.41 -7.49
N VAL A 12 3.49 -9.09 -7.64
CA VAL A 12 3.35 -8.16 -6.51
C VAL A 12 1.90 -7.71 -6.50
N MET A 13 1.37 -7.40 -5.31
CA MET A 13 0.04 -6.79 -5.21
C MET A 13 -0.02 -5.54 -6.08
N ASP A 14 -1.07 -5.42 -6.89
CA ASP A 14 -1.20 -4.33 -7.87
C ASP A 14 -1.05 -2.96 -7.21
N CYS A 15 -1.63 -2.80 -6.02
CA CYS A 15 -1.54 -1.56 -5.24
C CYS A 15 -0.11 -1.18 -4.79
N LEU A 16 0.84 -2.11 -4.79
CA LEU A 16 2.24 -1.88 -4.40
C LEU A 16 3.21 -1.83 -5.58
N ALA A 17 2.83 -2.38 -6.74
CA ALA A 17 3.72 -2.47 -7.90
C ALA A 17 4.20 -1.07 -8.35
N THR A 18 3.25 -0.16 -8.61
CA THR A 18 3.55 1.22 -9.05
C THR A 18 4.36 2.00 -7.99
N PRO A 19 3.95 2.09 -6.71
CA PRO A 19 4.75 2.77 -5.68
C PRO A 19 6.18 2.24 -5.51
N LEU A 20 6.38 0.92 -5.65
CA LEU A 20 7.71 0.30 -5.57
C LEU A 20 8.60 0.71 -6.74
N LEU A 21 8.07 0.70 -7.97
CA LEU A 21 8.80 1.10 -9.16
C LEU A 21 9.15 2.59 -9.12
N GLU A 22 8.17 3.45 -8.84
CA GLU A 22 8.34 4.91 -8.84
C GLU A 22 9.36 5.40 -7.81
N ARG A 23 9.47 4.70 -6.67
CA ARG A 23 10.45 5.04 -5.62
C ARG A 23 11.77 4.31 -5.75
N GLY A 24 11.75 3.05 -6.18
CA GLY A 24 12.95 2.22 -6.23
C GLY A 24 13.83 2.51 -7.43
N ILE A 25 13.25 2.85 -8.59
CA ILE A 25 14.01 3.17 -9.80
C ILE A 25 14.93 4.38 -9.59
N PRO A 26 14.47 5.52 -9.03
CA PRO A 26 15.35 6.65 -8.69
C PRO A 26 16.45 6.30 -7.68
N GLN A 27 16.26 5.27 -6.86
CA GLN A 27 17.26 4.74 -5.92
C GLN A 27 18.26 3.79 -6.59
N LEU A 28 18.27 3.72 -7.93
CA LEU A 28 19.14 2.87 -8.74
C LEU A 28 18.93 1.36 -8.53
N LEU A 29 17.74 0.97 -8.06
CA LEU A 29 17.35 -0.44 -8.02
C LEU A 29 17.00 -0.93 -9.43
N THR A 30 17.34 -2.20 -9.66
CA THR A 30 16.94 -2.91 -10.88
C THR A 30 15.77 -3.83 -10.55
N PHE A 31 14.76 -3.86 -11.41
CA PHE A 31 13.57 -4.68 -11.26
C PHE A 31 13.53 -5.75 -12.34
N GLY A 32 13.49 -7.01 -11.91
CA GLY A 32 13.20 -8.17 -12.73
C GLY A 32 11.70 -8.36 -12.84
N LEU A 33 11.18 -8.39 -14.07
CA LEU A 33 9.76 -8.57 -14.35
C LEU A 33 9.54 -9.69 -15.37
N GLN A 34 8.39 -10.35 -15.33
CA GLN A 34 8.00 -11.26 -16.40
C GLN A 34 8.00 -10.54 -17.76
N GLU A 35 8.47 -11.21 -18.81
CA GLU A 35 8.68 -10.58 -20.13
C GLU A 35 7.42 -9.91 -20.68
N GLY A 36 6.24 -10.52 -20.45
CA GLY A 36 4.95 -9.97 -20.87
C GLY A 36 4.58 -8.65 -20.19
N LEU A 37 5.08 -8.38 -18.98
CA LEU A 37 4.77 -7.17 -18.21
C LEU A 37 5.74 -6.02 -18.52
N ILE A 38 6.97 -6.30 -18.97
CA ILE A 38 8.00 -5.28 -19.19
C ILE A 38 7.51 -4.20 -20.15
N LYS A 39 6.84 -4.58 -21.23
CA LYS A 39 6.34 -3.61 -22.21
C LYS A 39 5.32 -2.67 -21.58
N HIS A 40 4.37 -3.22 -20.83
CA HIS A 40 3.33 -2.43 -20.17
C HIS A 40 3.94 -1.44 -19.17
N VAL A 41 4.82 -1.91 -18.29
CA VAL A 41 5.51 -1.07 -17.30
C VAL A 41 6.38 0.01 -17.97
N ARG A 42 7.00 -0.31 -19.12
CA ARG A 42 7.74 0.66 -19.93
C ARG A 42 6.87 1.76 -20.49
N ASP A 43 5.67 1.43 -20.93
CA ASP A 43 4.74 2.40 -21.49
C ASP A 43 4.13 3.27 -20.38
N GLU A 44 3.72 2.66 -19.25
CA GLU A 44 3.15 3.35 -18.09
C GLU A 44 4.16 4.31 -17.43
N HIS A 45 5.39 3.86 -17.19
CA HIS A 45 6.44 4.64 -16.54
C HIS A 45 7.49 5.18 -17.53
N LYS A 46 7.08 5.48 -18.77
CA LYS A 46 7.98 5.87 -19.87
C LYS A 46 8.99 6.95 -19.48
N SER A 47 8.51 8.06 -18.89
CA SER A 47 9.38 9.17 -18.49
C SER A 47 10.44 8.74 -17.47
N LEU A 48 10.05 7.94 -16.48
CA LEU A 48 10.97 7.44 -15.45
C LEU A 48 12.02 6.50 -16.08
N ILE A 49 11.60 5.60 -16.95
CA ILE A 49 12.50 4.61 -17.57
C ILE A 49 13.44 5.25 -18.59
N GLU A 50 13.05 6.33 -19.26
CA GLU A 50 13.95 7.11 -20.12
C GLU A 50 15.14 7.68 -19.32
N HIS A 51 14.92 8.09 -18.07
CA HIS A 51 15.98 8.57 -17.19
C HIS A 51 16.82 7.44 -16.57
N PHE A 52 16.23 6.25 -16.41
CA PHE A 52 16.86 5.08 -15.79
C PHE A 52 16.76 3.84 -16.69
N PRO A 53 17.39 3.81 -17.88
CA PRO A 53 17.11 2.80 -18.91
C PRO A 53 17.49 1.36 -18.54
N ARG A 54 18.33 1.18 -17.51
CA ARG A 54 18.76 -0.12 -16.99
C ARG A 54 17.95 -0.60 -15.79
N SER A 55 16.89 0.10 -15.41
CA SER A 55 16.11 -0.21 -14.22
C SER A 55 15.20 -1.42 -14.36
N LEU A 56 14.96 -1.91 -15.58
CA LEU A 56 14.12 -3.07 -15.85
C LEU A 56 14.89 -4.13 -16.63
N VAL A 57 14.79 -5.38 -16.17
CA VAL A 57 15.35 -6.57 -16.83
C VAL A 57 14.31 -7.70 -16.87
N PRO A 58 14.39 -8.61 -17.86
CA PRO A 58 13.65 -9.88 -17.82
C PRO A 58 13.96 -10.67 -16.56
N LEU A 59 12.93 -11.27 -15.95
CA LEU A 59 13.04 -12.05 -14.73
C LEU A 59 14.04 -13.21 -14.85
N GLU A 60 14.15 -13.79 -16.06
CA GLU A 60 15.09 -14.87 -16.38
C GLU A 60 16.56 -14.42 -16.36
N GLN A 61 16.80 -13.10 -16.46
CA GLN A 61 18.12 -12.48 -16.44
C GLN A 61 18.51 -11.97 -15.05
N VAL A 62 17.65 -12.16 -14.04
CA VAL A 62 17.91 -11.71 -12.69
C VAL A 62 18.98 -12.58 -12.02
N ASP A 63 19.97 -11.93 -11.40
CA ASP A 63 21.05 -12.62 -10.69
C ASP A 63 20.52 -13.42 -9.48
N SER A 64 21.27 -14.47 -9.15
CA SER A 64 21.14 -15.31 -7.97
C SER A 64 21.09 -14.56 -6.63
N LYS A 65 21.63 -13.34 -6.54
CA LYS A 65 21.64 -12.50 -5.34
C LYS A 65 20.45 -11.55 -5.24
N ALA A 66 19.52 -11.59 -6.19
CA ALA A 66 18.33 -10.75 -6.13
C ALA A 66 17.43 -11.12 -4.96
N ILE A 67 16.63 -10.14 -4.54
CA ILE A 67 15.58 -10.34 -3.54
C ILE A 67 14.27 -10.55 -4.30
N HIS A 68 13.61 -11.67 -4.01
CA HIS A 68 12.39 -12.08 -4.68
C HIS A 68 11.18 -11.60 -3.89
N LEU A 69 10.35 -10.76 -4.50
CA LEU A 69 9.07 -10.31 -3.95
C LEU A 69 7.95 -11.14 -4.59
N VAL A 70 7.15 -11.77 -3.73
CA VAL A 70 6.09 -12.69 -4.14
C VAL A 70 4.83 -12.46 -3.32
N ASN A 71 3.67 -12.68 -3.93
CA ASN A 71 2.37 -12.74 -3.25
C ASN A 71 1.71 -14.13 -3.36
N ASP A 72 2.40 -15.12 -3.94
CA ASP A 72 1.98 -16.52 -3.95
C ASP A 72 2.78 -17.33 -2.90
N LYS A 73 2.05 -18.09 -2.09
CA LYS A 73 2.64 -18.87 -0.99
C LYS A 73 3.44 -20.09 -1.47
N ASN A 74 3.04 -20.72 -2.57
CA ASN A 74 3.75 -21.87 -3.10
C ASN A 74 5.07 -21.42 -3.75
N GLU A 75 5.04 -20.28 -4.44
CA GLU A 75 6.23 -19.64 -5.00
C GLU A 75 7.20 -19.21 -3.90
N PHE A 76 6.70 -18.60 -2.82
CA PHE A 76 7.52 -18.30 -1.64
C PHE A 76 8.21 -19.55 -1.09
N ALA A 77 7.45 -20.64 -0.86
CA ALA A 77 8.00 -21.88 -0.35
C ALA A 77 9.06 -22.47 -1.29
N ALA A 78 8.80 -22.49 -2.59
CA ALA A 78 9.74 -22.98 -3.59
C ALA A 78 11.04 -22.16 -3.59
N LEU A 79 10.96 -20.83 -3.56
CA LEU A 79 12.14 -19.96 -3.52
C LEU A 79 12.97 -20.18 -2.24
N SER A 80 12.32 -20.28 -1.09
CA SER A 80 12.95 -20.58 0.18
C SER A 80 13.67 -21.94 0.17
N GLU A 81 13.04 -22.99 -0.38
CA GLU A 81 13.65 -24.33 -0.52
C GLU A 81 14.92 -24.32 -1.39
N HIS A 82 14.99 -23.42 -2.38
CA HIS A 82 16.16 -23.23 -3.24
C HIS A 82 17.20 -22.26 -2.66
N GLY A 83 17.05 -21.82 -1.40
CA GLY A 83 17.97 -20.93 -0.71
C GLY A 83 17.98 -19.50 -1.25
N LYS A 84 16.90 -19.08 -1.93
CA LYS A 84 16.75 -17.71 -2.43
C LYS A 84 16.24 -16.79 -1.32
N VAL A 85 16.65 -15.52 -1.35
CA VAL A 85 16.12 -14.51 -0.44
C VAL A 85 14.75 -14.07 -0.94
N ALA A 86 13.69 -14.51 -0.26
CA ALA A 86 12.31 -14.20 -0.64
C ALA A 86 11.59 -13.38 0.45
N ILE A 87 10.77 -12.44 -0.01
CA ILE A 87 9.83 -11.66 0.80
C ILE A 87 8.42 -11.98 0.30
N TYR A 88 7.61 -12.57 1.18
CA TYR A 88 6.21 -12.84 0.91
C TYR A 88 5.34 -11.70 1.45
N LEU A 89 4.60 -11.06 0.55
CA LEU A 89 3.63 -10.02 0.86
C LEU A 89 2.23 -10.64 0.91
N THR A 90 1.48 -10.42 1.98
CA THR A 90 0.12 -10.96 2.13
C THR A 90 -0.77 -10.01 2.92
N PHE A 91 -2.07 -10.00 2.62
CA PHE A 91 -3.03 -9.27 3.46
C PHE A 91 -3.32 -10.08 4.73
N SER A 92 -3.57 -9.37 5.83
CA SER A 92 -3.73 -9.97 7.15
C SER A 92 -4.91 -10.95 7.25
N GLU A 93 -5.91 -10.75 6.41
CA GLU A 93 -7.15 -11.48 6.28
C GLU A 93 -6.95 -12.85 5.60
N ASP A 94 -5.89 -12.99 4.79
CA ASP A 94 -5.65 -14.15 3.93
C ASP A 94 -4.72 -15.20 4.57
N ASP A 95 -3.94 -14.83 5.60
CA ASP A 95 -2.98 -15.73 6.23
C ASP A 95 -3.17 -15.91 7.76
N PRO A 96 -3.64 -17.08 8.21
CA PRO A 96 -3.79 -17.39 9.62
C PRO A 96 -2.43 -17.69 10.28
N LYS A 97 -1.71 -16.61 10.64
CA LYS A 97 -0.60 -16.54 11.61
C LYS A 97 0.26 -17.81 11.75
N LYS A 98 1.27 -17.90 10.88
CA LYS A 98 2.65 -18.41 11.08
C LYS A 98 3.08 -19.14 9.82
N HIS A 99 4.20 -18.72 9.26
CA HIS A 99 4.95 -19.50 8.28
C HIS A 99 6.23 -20.02 8.93
N GLY A 100 6.51 -21.30 8.73
CA GLY A 100 7.70 -21.99 9.24
C GLY A 100 8.74 -22.19 8.15
N GLY A 101 9.09 -21.14 7.41
CA GLY A 101 10.07 -21.18 6.31
C GLY A 101 11.16 -20.12 6.48
N ASP A 102 12.27 -20.32 5.76
CA ASP A 102 13.35 -19.34 5.68
C ASP A 102 12.94 -18.20 4.73
N GLY A 103 12.79 -16.99 5.27
CA GLY A 103 12.38 -15.80 4.52
C GLY A 103 11.56 -14.83 5.36
N LEU A 104 11.24 -13.67 4.80
CA LEU A 104 10.46 -12.64 5.47
C LEU A 104 9.01 -12.65 4.99
N VAL A 105 8.07 -12.71 5.92
CA VAL A 105 6.64 -12.55 5.67
C VAL A 105 6.20 -11.18 6.17
N ILE A 106 5.63 -10.38 5.29
CA ILE A 106 5.08 -9.07 5.62
C ILE A 106 3.57 -9.13 5.49
N ARG A 107 2.89 -9.00 6.63
CA ARG A 107 1.43 -8.98 6.70
C ARG A 107 0.94 -7.55 6.69
N LEU A 108 0.18 -7.22 5.65
CA LEU A 108 -0.36 -5.90 5.41
C LEU A 108 -1.75 -5.81 6.01
N HIS A 109 -1.97 -4.83 6.88
CA HIS A 109 -3.28 -4.54 7.46
C HIS A 109 -3.75 -3.19 6.95
N ASP A 110 -5.03 -3.11 6.62
CA ASP A 110 -5.73 -1.86 6.39
C ASP A 110 -5.01 -0.97 5.34
N VAL A 111 -4.47 -1.57 4.28
CA VAL A 111 -3.85 -0.84 3.17
C VAL A 111 -4.95 -0.23 2.29
N LEU A 112 -4.84 1.07 2.05
CA LEU A 112 -5.76 1.83 1.23
C LEU A 112 -5.51 1.55 -0.27
N SER A 113 -6.51 1.02 -0.96
CA SER A 113 -6.45 0.74 -2.39
C SER A 113 -7.86 0.77 -2.99
N ALA A 114 -7.98 1.17 -4.26
CA ALA A 114 -9.20 0.98 -5.04
C ALA A 114 -9.26 -0.41 -5.70
N ASP A 115 -8.15 -1.16 -5.76
CA ASP A 115 -8.12 -2.49 -6.37
C ASP A 115 -9.04 -3.47 -5.62
N ARG A 116 -10.05 -3.98 -6.33
CA ARG A 116 -11.06 -4.93 -5.83
C ARG A 116 -10.50 -6.24 -5.32
N SER A 117 -9.29 -6.61 -5.73
CA SER A 117 -8.60 -7.80 -5.23
C SER A 117 -8.13 -7.64 -3.78
N THR A 118 -8.01 -6.39 -3.29
CA THR A 118 -7.59 -6.08 -1.93
C THR A 118 -8.77 -6.12 -0.94
N PRO A 119 -8.51 -6.34 0.37
CA PRO A 119 -9.58 -6.50 1.38
C PRO A 119 -10.58 -5.34 1.44
N HIS A 120 -10.13 -4.12 1.17
CA HIS A 120 -10.95 -2.90 1.27
C HIS A 120 -11.28 -2.27 -0.08
N GLY A 121 -10.75 -2.77 -1.20
CA GLY A 121 -10.92 -2.09 -2.49
C GLY A 121 -12.36 -2.07 -2.98
N SER A 122 -13.06 -3.20 -2.87
CA SER A 122 -14.49 -3.27 -3.24
C SER A 122 -15.35 -2.30 -2.43
N MET A 123 -15.01 -2.04 -1.16
CA MET A 123 -15.71 -1.06 -0.31
C MET A 123 -15.66 0.34 -0.93
N PHE A 124 -14.52 0.79 -1.44
CA PHE A 124 -14.38 2.13 -2.03
C PHE A 124 -15.16 2.31 -3.32
N HIS A 125 -15.32 1.23 -4.10
CA HIS A 125 -16.21 1.26 -5.27
C HIS A 125 -17.69 1.39 -4.89
N ASP A 126 -18.13 0.71 -3.83
CA ASP A 126 -19.51 0.86 -3.35
C ASP A 126 -19.73 2.27 -2.78
N TRP A 127 -18.76 2.75 -2.00
CA TRP A 127 -18.76 4.09 -1.43
C TRP A 127 -18.82 5.19 -2.49
N TRP A 128 -18.15 5.00 -3.63
CA TRP A 128 -18.28 5.89 -4.79
C TRP A 128 -19.75 6.05 -5.21
N GLN A 129 -20.49 4.95 -5.34
CA GLN A 129 -21.91 4.97 -5.73
C GLN A 129 -22.79 5.66 -4.68
N PHE A 130 -22.56 5.36 -3.39
CA PHE A 130 -23.26 6.06 -2.30
C PHE A 130 -22.99 7.56 -2.32
N ALA A 131 -21.75 7.97 -2.57
CA ALA A 131 -21.36 9.38 -2.56
C ALA A 131 -22.04 10.15 -3.71
N HIS A 132 -22.13 9.55 -4.90
CA HIS A 132 -22.81 10.15 -6.06
C HIS A 132 -24.33 10.24 -5.89
N THR A 133 -24.93 9.31 -5.15
CA THR A 133 -26.38 9.33 -4.88
C THR A 133 -26.74 10.15 -3.63
N GLY A 134 -25.76 10.75 -2.95
CA GLY A 134 -25.95 11.48 -1.70
C GLY A 134 -26.43 10.60 -0.53
N GLN A 135 -26.24 9.29 -0.63
CA GLN A 135 -26.63 8.31 0.37
C GLN A 135 -25.44 7.95 1.28
N THR A 136 -25.72 7.49 2.49
CA THR A 136 -24.70 6.95 3.41
C THR A 136 -24.68 5.42 3.29
N PRO A 137 -23.51 4.78 3.12
CA PRO A 137 -23.41 3.34 3.11
C PRO A 137 -23.79 2.75 4.49
N PRO A 138 -24.12 1.45 4.56
CA PRO A 138 -24.25 0.77 5.85
C PRO A 138 -22.89 0.72 6.55
N LEU A 139 -22.77 1.38 7.70
CA LEU A 139 -21.56 1.41 8.51
C LEU A 139 -21.77 0.56 9.77
N ASP A 140 -20.84 -0.35 10.04
CA ASP A 140 -20.91 -1.32 11.13
C ASP A 140 -20.33 -0.81 12.47
N GLY A 141 -19.89 0.46 12.49
CA GLY A 141 -19.22 1.07 13.64
C GLY A 141 -17.82 0.51 13.90
N SER A 142 -17.23 -0.20 12.93
CA SER A 142 -15.83 -0.64 12.96
C SER A 142 -14.88 0.53 12.62
N GLY A 143 -13.61 0.20 12.40
CA GLY A 143 -12.60 1.13 11.93
C GLY A 143 -11.28 0.42 11.64
N ALA A 144 -10.30 1.19 11.20
CA ALA A 144 -9.06 0.65 10.66
C ALA A 144 -7.84 1.51 11.02
N TYR A 145 -6.65 0.90 10.92
CA TYR A 145 -5.36 1.58 11.00
C TYR A 145 -4.82 1.82 9.59
N TRP A 146 -5.50 2.70 8.86
CA TRP A 146 -5.22 2.95 7.45
C TRP A 146 -3.75 3.25 7.14
N CYS A 147 -3.21 2.56 6.14
CA CYS A 147 -1.86 2.76 5.65
C CYS A 147 -1.87 3.02 4.14
N SER A 148 -1.02 3.94 3.66
CA SER A 148 -0.87 4.16 2.22
C SER A 148 0.03 3.09 1.60
N PRO A 149 -0.23 2.66 0.35
CA PRO A 149 0.69 1.80 -0.39
C PRO A 149 2.08 2.44 -0.55
N ASP A 150 2.14 3.77 -0.66
CA ASP A 150 3.37 4.55 -0.69
C ASP A 150 4.25 4.37 0.55
N ASP A 151 3.66 4.43 1.76
CA ASP A 151 4.39 4.23 3.01
C ASP A 151 4.87 2.78 3.14
N VAL A 152 4.06 1.81 2.69
CA VAL A 152 4.43 0.39 2.67
C VAL A 152 5.61 0.16 1.73
N ALA A 153 5.53 0.68 0.50
CA ALA A 153 6.60 0.58 -0.50
C ALA A 153 7.89 1.22 -0.01
N GLU A 154 7.82 2.44 0.55
CA GLU A 154 8.99 3.13 1.13
C GLU A 154 9.63 2.31 2.26
N GLY A 155 8.83 1.77 3.18
CA GLY A 155 9.32 0.89 4.23
C GLY A 155 10.00 -0.36 3.67
N LEU A 156 9.39 -1.00 2.67
CA LEU A 156 9.94 -2.19 2.02
C LEU A 156 11.27 -1.90 1.35
N LEU A 157 11.37 -0.81 0.59
CA LEU A 157 12.62 -0.41 -0.09
C LEU A 157 13.75 -0.12 0.92
N ARG A 158 13.44 0.49 2.06
CA ARG A 158 14.41 0.73 3.14
C ARG A 158 14.88 -0.57 3.80
N LEU A 159 13.97 -1.51 4.06
CA LEU A 159 14.32 -2.83 4.58
C LEU A 159 15.24 -3.57 3.61
N ILE A 160 14.88 -3.59 2.34
CA ILE A 160 15.64 -4.26 1.28
C ILE A 160 17.03 -3.61 1.10
N GLY A 161 17.08 -2.27 1.05
CA GLY A 161 18.32 -1.53 0.89
C GLY A 161 19.34 -1.73 2.02
N SER A 162 18.91 -2.23 3.19
CA SER A 162 19.82 -2.54 4.31
C SER A 162 20.77 -3.70 4.03
N GLY A 163 20.45 -4.57 3.06
CA GLY A 163 21.22 -5.77 2.73
C GLY A 163 21.27 -6.82 3.84
N LYS A 164 20.53 -6.63 4.94
CA LYS A 164 20.44 -7.62 6.02
C LYS A 164 19.48 -8.73 5.59
N ALA A 165 19.90 -9.99 5.77
CA ALA A 165 18.99 -11.11 5.67
C ALA A 165 18.01 -11.06 6.85
N ILE A 166 16.72 -10.92 6.56
CA ILE A 166 15.66 -10.86 7.56
C ILE A 166 14.78 -12.10 7.35
N SER A 167 14.46 -12.78 8.45
CA SER A 167 13.50 -13.88 8.45
C SER A 167 12.43 -13.68 9.52
N GLY A 168 11.31 -14.36 9.35
CA GLY A 168 10.19 -14.34 10.28
C GLY A 168 8.98 -13.60 9.73
N THR A 169 8.12 -13.12 10.61
CA THR A 169 6.86 -12.47 10.25
C THR A 169 6.76 -11.12 10.91
N ILE A 170 6.46 -10.09 10.11
CA ILE A 170 6.21 -8.73 10.59
C ILE A 170 4.83 -8.25 10.13
N ASP A 171 4.26 -7.33 10.89
CA ASP A 171 2.99 -6.68 10.59
C ASP A 171 3.22 -5.22 10.22
N VAL A 172 2.48 -4.75 9.22
CA VAL A 172 2.55 -3.37 8.73
C VAL A 172 1.14 -2.78 8.72
N CYS A 173 0.97 -1.62 9.33
CA CYS A 173 -0.27 -0.84 9.33
C CYS A 173 -0.01 0.64 9.64
N GLY A 174 -1.05 1.46 9.54
CA GLY A 174 -1.04 2.85 9.98
C GLY A 174 -0.91 3.01 11.50
N ARG A 175 -0.60 4.23 11.95
CA ARG A 175 -0.43 4.50 13.38
C ARG A 175 -1.71 4.96 14.07
N ARG A 176 -2.62 5.61 13.34
CA ARG A 176 -3.83 6.24 13.85
C ARG A 176 -5.04 5.39 13.49
N PHE A 177 -5.87 5.09 14.48
CA PHE A 177 -7.18 4.47 14.26
C PHE A 177 -8.15 5.50 13.68
N TRP A 178 -8.95 5.07 12.72
CA TRP A 178 -10.05 5.84 12.16
C TRP A 178 -11.33 5.00 12.19
N GLY A 179 -12.41 5.59 12.72
CA GLY A 179 -13.73 4.99 12.60
C GLY A 179 -14.17 4.94 11.14
N MET A 180 -15.01 3.96 10.80
CA MET A 180 -15.51 3.85 9.44
C MET A 180 -16.40 5.03 9.06
N GLU A 181 -17.15 5.59 10.02
CA GLU A 181 -17.91 6.84 9.88
C GLU A 181 -17.01 8.04 9.55
N ASP A 182 -15.92 8.23 10.29
CA ASP A 182 -14.97 9.31 10.02
C ASP A 182 -14.30 9.15 8.65
N THR A 183 -13.96 7.91 8.29
CA THR A 183 -13.35 7.58 6.99
C THR A 183 -14.33 7.88 5.84
N TRP A 184 -15.59 7.48 6.00
CA TRP A 184 -16.66 7.78 5.04
C TRP A 184 -16.87 9.28 4.87
N ASN A 185 -16.94 10.04 5.96
CA ASN A 185 -17.16 11.49 5.91
C ASN A 185 -16.04 12.20 5.14
N GLU A 186 -14.78 11.82 5.37
CA GLU A 186 -13.63 12.32 4.59
C GLU A 186 -13.75 11.92 3.12
N PHE A 187 -14.05 10.65 2.83
CA PHE A 187 -14.21 10.16 1.46
C PHE A 187 -15.33 10.90 0.70
N GLN A 188 -16.52 11.00 1.29
CA GLN A 188 -17.68 11.67 0.70
C GLN A 188 -17.40 13.15 0.42
N MET A 189 -16.74 13.83 1.36
CA MET A 189 -16.34 15.22 1.19
C MET A 189 -15.37 15.38 0.01
N LEU A 190 -14.39 14.48 -0.13
CA LEU A 190 -13.45 14.49 -1.24
C LEU A 190 -14.16 14.26 -2.58
N VAL A 191 -15.06 13.28 -2.67
CA VAL A 191 -15.87 13.04 -3.88
C VAL A 191 -16.69 14.28 -4.24
N SER A 192 -17.40 14.86 -3.27
CA SER A 192 -18.22 16.07 -3.47
C SER A 192 -17.38 17.24 -4.00
N ARG A 193 -16.17 17.44 -3.48
CA ARG A 193 -15.24 18.48 -3.97
C ARG A 193 -14.77 18.19 -5.40
N THR A 194 -14.46 16.94 -5.71
CA THR A 194 -14.00 16.52 -7.04
C THR A 194 -15.11 16.72 -8.08
N VAL A 195 -16.34 16.29 -7.79
CA VAL A 195 -17.51 16.51 -8.66
C VAL A 195 -17.76 18.01 -8.85
N ALA A 196 -17.79 18.80 -7.78
CA ALA A 196 -17.99 20.25 -7.90
C ALA A 196 -16.89 20.96 -8.69
N GLY A 197 -15.65 20.45 -8.63
CA GLY A 197 -14.54 20.91 -9.44
C GLY A 197 -14.71 20.62 -10.92
N HIS A 198 -15.20 19.42 -11.24
CA HIS A 198 -15.48 19.01 -12.61
C HIS A 198 -16.63 19.80 -13.23
N GLU A 199 -17.71 20.01 -12.49
CA GLU A 199 -18.91 20.74 -12.95
C GLU A 199 -18.80 22.27 -12.88
N ALA A 200 -17.70 22.79 -12.32
CA ALA A 200 -17.56 24.21 -11.94
C ALA A 200 -18.68 24.72 -11.00
N SER A 201 -19.25 23.85 -10.16
CA SER A 201 -20.40 24.09 -9.28
C SER A 201 -20.00 24.33 -7.81
N PHE A 202 -18.89 25.04 -7.57
CA PHE A 202 -18.40 25.27 -6.21
C PHE A 202 -19.35 26.09 -5.32
N HIS A 203 -19.53 25.63 -4.08
CA HIS A 203 -20.30 26.31 -3.04
C HIS A 203 -19.46 26.48 -1.78
N LEU A 204 -19.91 27.35 -0.87
CA LEU A 204 -19.22 27.61 0.40
C LEU A 204 -18.95 26.32 1.21
N ALA A 205 -19.83 25.32 1.12
CA ALA A 205 -19.63 24.02 1.76
C ALA A 205 -18.34 23.32 1.26
N HIS A 206 -18.02 23.42 -0.04
CA HIS A 206 -16.81 22.84 -0.62
C HIS A 206 -15.55 23.58 -0.18
N LEU A 207 -15.65 24.87 0.16
CA LEU A 207 -14.52 25.72 0.57
C LEU A 207 -14.30 25.77 2.08
N LYS A 208 -15.25 25.30 2.89
CA LYS A 208 -15.08 25.25 4.34
C LYS A 208 -13.99 24.26 4.70
N ALA A 209 -12.98 24.75 5.42
CA ALA A 209 -12.06 23.89 6.14
C ALA A 209 -12.85 23.22 7.27
N ASP A 210 -13.06 21.91 7.17
CA ASP A 210 -13.72 21.06 8.17
C ASP A 210 -12.89 20.87 9.45
N GLY A 211 -11.67 21.41 9.49
CA GLY A 211 -10.79 21.34 10.67
C GLY A 211 -10.07 19.99 10.82
N GLY A 212 -10.20 19.09 9.84
CA GLY A 212 -9.71 17.72 9.95
C GLY A 212 -10.65 16.83 10.79
N PRO A 213 -10.25 15.58 11.05
CA PRO A 213 -11.07 14.66 11.85
C PRO A 213 -11.42 15.29 13.19
N ALA A 214 -12.72 15.30 13.51
CA ALA A 214 -13.21 15.81 14.77
C ALA A 214 -12.51 15.07 15.94
N VAL A 215 -11.98 15.85 16.89
CA VAL A 215 -11.35 15.29 18.08
C VAL A 215 -12.47 14.84 19.02
N HIS A 216 -12.80 13.56 18.95
CA HIS A 216 -13.77 12.94 19.85
C HIS A 216 -13.07 12.46 21.13
N VAL A 217 -13.57 12.91 22.28
CA VAL A 217 -13.24 12.29 23.58
C VAL A 217 -14.03 11.00 23.65
N GLU A 218 -13.34 9.87 23.54
CA GLU A 218 -13.98 8.57 23.70
C GLU A 218 -13.93 8.10 25.16
N ASP A 219 -15.06 7.57 25.62
CA ASP A 219 -15.14 6.88 26.90
C ASP A 219 -14.46 5.50 26.79
N LEU A 220 -13.38 5.32 27.55
CA LEU A 220 -12.61 4.08 27.60
C LEU A 220 -13.46 2.87 28.07
N SER A 221 -14.58 3.11 28.76
CA SER A 221 -15.46 2.05 29.26
C SER A 221 -16.40 1.45 28.20
N VAL A 222 -16.55 2.12 27.04
CA VAL A 222 -17.46 1.71 25.95
C VAL A 222 -16.72 0.94 24.84
N ASN A 223 -15.39 0.80 24.94
CA ASN A 223 -14.51 0.38 23.85
C ASN A 223 -14.47 -1.15 23.60
N SER A 224 -15.60 -1.72 23.18
CA SER A 224 -15.69 -3.12 22.71
C SER A 224 -15.53 -3.29 21.18
N ARG A 225 -15.47 -2.20 20.40
CA ARG A 225 -15.46 -2.27 18.91
C ARG A 225 -14.16 -1.86 18.23
N LYS A 226 -13.19 -1.26 18.95
CA LYS A 226 -11.88 -0.95 18.36
C LYS A 226 -11.07 -2.23 18.14
N LYS A 227 -10.77 -2.51 16.86
CA LYS A 227 -9.79 -3.54 16.48
C LYS A 227 -8.47 -3.23 17.18
N ALA A 228 -7.86 -4.23 17.82
CA ALA A 228 -6.54 -4.06 18.40
C ALA A 228 -5.51 -3.85 17.29
N ARG A 229 -4.68 -2.80 17.39
CA ARG A 229 -3.60 -2.59 16.43
C ARG A 229 -2.63 -3.77 16.47
N PRO A 230 -2.19 -4.32 15.32
CA PRO A 230 -1.10 -5.28 15.32
C PRO A 230 0.17 -4.65 15.94
N SER A 231 1.06 -5.48 16.47
CA SER A 231 2.35 -4.99 16.97
C SER A 231 3.19 -4.50 15.79
N LEU A 232 3.70 -3.26 15.90
CA LEU A 232 4.58 -2.65 14.91
C LEU A 232 6.05 -2.64 15.37
N GLU A 233 6.36 -3.28 16.50
CA GLU A 233 7.70 -3.29 17.10
C GLU A 233 8.73 -3.91 16.16
N ALA A 234 8.43 -5.09 15.60
CA ALA A 234 9.35 -5.78 14.71
C ALA A 234 9.69 -4.96 13.44
N VAL A 235 8.68 -4.40 12.76
CA VAL A 235 8.93 -3.54 11.58
C VAL A 235 9.63 -2.24 11.99
N HIS A 236 9.34 -1.71 13.17
CA HIS A 236 9.98 -0.51 13.68
C HIS A 236 11.46 -0.71 13.91
N ASP A 237 11.83 -1.76 14.64
CA ASP A 237 13.22 -2.06 15.00
C ASP A 237 14.04 -2.40 13.76
N LEU A 238 13.49 -3.22 12.84
CA LEU A 238 14.17 -3.54 11.58
C LEU A 238 14.46 -2.30 10.75
N LEU A 239 13.50 -1.36 10.64
CA LEU A 239 13.71 -0.10 9.91
C LEU A 239 14.68 0.83 10.62
N LEU A 240 14.61 0.91 11.94
CA LEU A 240 15.51 1.70 12.77
C LEU A 240 16.94 1.22 12.59
N GLU A 241 17.14 -0.09 12.59
CA GLU A 241 18.43 -0.71 12.29
C GLU A 241 18.89 -0.53 10.85
N ALA A 242 17.97 -0.56 9.88
CA ALA A 242 18.26 -0.44 8.46
C ALA A 242 18.67 0.97 8.04
N SER A 243 18.07 1.99 8.67
CA SER A 243 18.10 3.37 8.14
C SER A 243 18.18 4.47 9.20
N GLY A 244 18.22 4.12 10.50
CA GLY A 244 18.24 5.08 11.60
C GLY A 244 16.88 5.71 11.94
N GLU A 245 15.83 5.35 11.21
CA GLU A 245 14.45 5.76 11.50
C GLU A 245 13.55 4.53 11.53
N GLY A 246 12.70 4.39 12.55
CA GLY A 246 11.77 3.26 12.61
C GLY A 246 10.54 3.42 11.71
N TRP A 247 9.59 2.49 11.83
CA TRP A 247 8.33 2.54 11.09
C TRP A 247 7.52 3.79 11.45
N ASN A 248 7.35 4.64 10.45
CA ASN A 248 6.74 5.95 10.57
C ASN A 248 6.00 6.30 9.27
N PRO A 249 4.80 5.74 9.03
CA PRO A 249 3.99 6.09 7.86
C PRO A 249 3.63 7.57 7.93
N ARG A 250 3.92 8.31 6.85
CA ARG A 250 3.85 9.78 6.81
C ARG A 250 2.66 10.30 6.01
N THR A 251 2.06 9.45 5.17
CA THR A 251 0.97 9.89 4.30
C THR A 251 -0.32 10.06 5.12
N PRO A 252 -0.90 11.27 5.19
CA PRO A 252 -2.16 11.48 5.88
C PRO A 252 -3.31 10.72 5.19
N LEU A 253 -4.28 10.20 5.96
CA LEU A 253 -5.44 9.48 5.42
C LEU A 253 -6.10 10.23 4.25
N ARG A 254 -6.35 11.54 4.44
CA ARG A 254 -6.98 12.37 3.41
C ARG A 254 -6.23 12.36 2.09
N GLN A 255 -4.90 12.40 2.11
CA GLN A 255 -4.08 12.35 0.89
C GLN A 255 -4.24 10.99 0.20
N SER A 256 -4.20 9.90 0.95
CA SER A 256 -4.43 8.55 0.40
C SER A 256 -5.85 8.38 -0.17
N LEU A 257 -6.87 8.91 0.51
CA LEU A 257 -8.25 8.92 0.01
C LEU A 257 -8.40 9.76 -1.25
N MET A 258 -7.66 10.87 -1.39
CA MET A 258 -7.65 11.66 -2.63
C MET A 258 -7.13 10.83 -3.82
N LEU A 259 -6.11 10.01 -3.61
CA LEU A 259 -5.60 9.11 -4.65
C LEU A 259 -6.63 8.05 -5.02
N ILE A 260 -7.28 7.42 -4.03
CA ILE A 260 -8.40 6.49 -4.27
C ILE A 260 -9.51 7.16 -5.08
N VAL A 261 -9.91 8.38 -4.71
CA VAL A 261 -10.94 9.14 -5.43
C VAL A 261 -10.48 9.41 -6.87
N ALA A 262 -9.22 9.77 -7.10
CA ALA A 262 -8.68 9.97 -8.43
C ALA A 262 -8.72 8.69 -9.29
N ASP A 263 -8.34 7.54 -8.72
CA ASP A 263 -8.41 6.24 -9.39
C ASP A 263 -9.85 5.87 -9.76
N LEU A 264 -10.79 6.06 -8.83
CA LEU A 264 -12.21 5.82 -9.07
C LEU A 264 -12.79 6.76 -10.12
N CYS A 265 -12.36 8.04 -10.15
CA CYS A 265 -12.74 8.97 -11.21
C CYS A 265 -12.28 8.49 -12.60
N GLN A 266 -11.05 7.97 -12.70
CA GLN A 266 -10.56 7.41 -13.95
C GLN A 266 -11.35 6.16 -14.37
N HIS A 267 -11.78 5.36 -13.40
CA HIS A 267 -12.52 4.12 -13.65
C HIS A 267 -13.98 4.36 -14.05
N TYR A 268 -14.69 5.27 -13.38
CA TYR A 268 -16.12 5.51 -13.58
C TYR A 268 -16.44 6.74 -14.44
N GLY A 269 -15.48 7.63 -14.66
CA GLY A 269 -15.74 8.95 -15.20
C GLY A 269 -16.40 9.88 -14.18
N LEU A 270 -16.41 11.16 -14.51
CA LEU A 270 -17.26 12.17 -13.90
C LEU A 270 -18.21 12.61 -15.02
N ASP A 271 -19.32 11.89 -15.20
CA ASP A 271 -20.34 12.27 -16.20
C ASP A 271 -21.20 13.45 -15.72
#